data_AF-B4J2P9-F1
#
_entry.id   AF-B4J2P9-F1
#
_cell.length_a   1.000
_cell.length_b   1.000
_cell.length_c   1.000
_cell.angle_alpha   90.00
_cell.angle_beta   90.00
_cell.angle_gamma   90.00
#
_symmetry.space_group_name_H-M   'P 1'
#
loop_
_entity.id
_entity.type
_entity.pdbx_description
1 polymer ?
#
loop_
_entity_poly.entity_id
_entity_poly.type
_entity_poly.pdbx_seq_one_letter_code
_entity_poly.pdbx_strand_id
1 'polypeptide(L)'
;MASSCFWNDFELKKPPLVTLHVSETRFAKDVFVVINRYLQQLSSPNGQEFNQTAALIGRLMARRKNSFRSMPGFRAVCKLNATLCRLLRLDLPRELEHFRGALPDACDDEVSGEMPTRNSLEFILVRLIAFHRLHERIHDCCVAAAKYFGQMLRNNFFMEILTLLIAAIAKINKLSQLQANSCATLYDKLLPHRFRFPHVEKHNFLPENYELPAKLRQIELTQPDQTNEVMSAAIQLQAPQAPPLVTKVEKAKQLAKADVGTVIARQTKTTKEITFQLDSLITVEDVKHFIQRESKARKETPNGCLTNAIQNHEWLAAKTLFERKLKSRESAKALNIFRKFIGSKI
;
A
#
# COMPACT_ATOMS: atom_id res chain seq x y z
N MET A 1 17.58 35.20 14.39
CA MET A 1 18.05 35.20 12.99
C MET A 1 17.91 33.78 12.48
N ALA A 2 17.03 33.55 11.52
CA ALA A 2 16.70 32.20 11.07
C ALA A 2 17.96 31.55 10.47
N SER A 3 18.50 30.54 11.16
CA SER A 3 19.33 29.51 10.57
C SER A 3 18.48 28.80 9.51
N SER A 4 18.35 29.44 8.35
CA SER A 4 17.52 29.02 7.24
C SER A 4 18.02 27.66 6.80
N CYS A 5 17.15 26.65 6.90
CA CYS A 5 17.39 25.28 6.45
C CYS A 5 17.80 25.27 4.98
N PHE A 6 19.10 25.46 4.69
CA PHE A 6 19.68 25.54 3.34
C PHE A 6 19.34 24.29 2.51
N TRP A 7 19.27 23.13 3.18
CA TRP A 7 18.80 21.87 2.59
C TRP A 7 17.34 21.88 2.13
N ASN A 8 16.48 22.75 2.67
CA ASN A 8 15.06 22.84 2.33
C ASN A 8 14.80 23.83 1.18
N ASP A 9 15.83 24.46 0.64
CA ASP A 9 15.68 25.27 -0.57
C ASP A 9 15.44 24.34 -1.78
N PHE A 10 14.27 24.51 -2.40
CA PHE A 10 13.89 23.72 -3.56
C PHE A 10 14.67 24.15 -4.81
N GLU A 11 14.91 25.45 -4.97
CA GLU A 11 15.57 26.05 -6.13
C GLU A 11 17.08 26.22 -5.93
N LEU A 12 17.66 25.41 -5.02
CA LEU A 12 19.07 25.44 -4.70
C LEU A 12 19.92 25.35 -5.96
N LYS A 13 20.59 26.46 -6.29
CA LYS A 13 21.38 26.60 -7.52
C LYS A 13 22.56 25.64 -7.47
N LYS A 14 22.74 24.88 -8.55
CA LYS A 14 23.90 24.01 -8.72
C LYS A 14 25.15 24.90 -8.85
N PRO A 15 26.24 24.62 -8.11
CA PRO A 15 27.49 25.33 -8.32
C PRO A 15 28.01 25.07 -9.74
N PRO A 16 28.78 26.00 -10.32
CA PRO A 16 29.38 25.77 -11.64
C PRO A 16 30.24 24.50 -11.59
N LEU A 17 30.07 23.65 -12.62
CA LEU A 17 30.88 22.45 -12.79
C LEU A 17 32.28 22.88 -13.20
N VAL A 18 33.16 22.97 -12.20
CA VAL A 18 34.59 23.23 -12.37
C VAL A 18 35.33 21.96 -12.00
N THR A 19 36.19 21.52 -12.90
CA THR A 19 37.20 20.49 -12.64
C THR A 19 38.56 21.15 -12.41
N LEU A 20 39.30 20.63 -11.44
CA LEU A 20 40.66 21.07 -11.12
C LEU A 20 41.60 19.89 -11.20
N HIS A 21 42.83 20.14 -11.67
CA HIS A 21 43.84 19.10 -11.75
C HIS A 21 44.39 18.79 -10.35
N VAL A 22 44.38 17.52 -9.97
CA VAL A 22 44.82 17.05 -8.64
C VAL A 22 45.75 15.84 -8.81
N SER A 23 46.83 15.80 -8.03
CA SER A 23 47.82 14.72 -8.04
C SER A 23 47.30 13.42 -7.40
N GLU A 24 46.46 13.50 -6.37
CA GLU A 24 45.92 12.34 -5.66
C GLU A 24 44.46 12.07 -6.04
N THR A 25 44.22 11.14 -6.96
CA THR A 25 42.87 10.80 -7.47
C THR A 25 42.32 9.48 -6.90
N ARG A 26 43.13 8.72 -6.16
CA ARG A 26 42.80 7.35 -5.69
C ARG A 26 41.44 7.22 -4.99
N PHE A 27 41.06 8.21 -4.18
CA PHE A 27 39.80 8.17 -3.42
C PHE A 27 38.56 8.38 -4.30
N ALA A 28 38.72 8.91 -5.51
CA ALA A 28 37.62 9.09 -6.45
C ALA A 28 37.00 7.74 -6.83
N LYS A 29 37.81 6.67 -6.89
CA LYS A 29 37.35 5.29 -7.10
C LYS A 29 36.40 4.83 -5.99
N ASP A 30 36.73 5.10 -4.73
CA ASP A 30 35.88 4.74 -3.60
C ASP A 30 34.55 5.49 -3.65
N VAL A 31 34.60 6.80 -3.92
CA VAL A 31 33.40 7.64 -4.10
C VAL A 31 32.53 7.13 -5.24
N PHE A 32 33.13 6.81 -6.39
CA PHE A 32 32.46 6.27 -7.57
C PHE A 32 31.76 4.94 -7.27
N VAL A 33 32.46 4.00 -6.62
CA VAL A 33 31.91 2.69 -6.23
C VAL A 33 30.75 2.85 -5.25
N VAL A 34 30.89 3.74 -4.27
CA VAL A 34 29.86 4.00 -3.26
C VAL A 34 28.59 4.60 -3.90
N ILE A 35 28.74 5.58 -4.79
CA ILE A 35 27.62 6.17 -5.54
C ILE A 35 26.96 5.11 -6.44
N ASN A 36 27.74 4.27 -7.12
CA ASN A 36 27.20 3.23 -7.99
C ASN A 36 26.40 2.19 -7.26
N ARG A 37 26.91 1.73 -6.12
CA ARG A 37 26.17 0.80 -5.28
C ARG A 37 24.83 1.39 -4.87
N TYR A 38 24.79 2.68 -4.52
CA TYR A 38 23.55 3.36 -4.17
C TYR A 38 22.58 3.48 -5.37
N LEU A 39 23.06 3.88 -6.54
CA LEU A 39 22.25 3.96 -7.76
C LEU A 39 21.66 2.59 -8.14
N GLN A 40 22.46 1.53 -8.06
CA GLN A 40 21.98 0.15 -8.27
C GLN A 40 20.90 -0.26 -7.25
N GLN A 41 21.04 0.15 -5.99
CA GLN A 41 20.02 -0.08 -4.96
C GLN A 41 18.72 0.68 -5.25
N LEU A 42 18.79 1.91 -5.79
CA LEU A 42 17.60 2.66 -6.20
C LEU A 42 16.89 2.03 -7.40
N SER A 43 17.65 1.45 -8.33
CA SER A 43 17.12 0.70 -9.48
C SER A 43 16.61 -0.70 -9.14
N SER A 44 16.76 -1.15 -7.89
CA SER A 44 16.26 -2.44 -7.45
C SER A 44 14.72 -2.52 -7.52
N PRO A 45 14.13 -3.74 -7.49
CA PRO A 45 12.67 -3.91 -7.49
C PRO A 45 11.95 -3.06 -6.44
N ASN A 46 12.56 -2.85 -5.27
CA ASN A 46 12.02 -2.02 -4.20
C ASN A 46 11.82 -0.56 -4.64
N GLY A 47 12.71 0.00 -5.46
CA GLY A 47 12.57 1.36 -6.00
C GLY A 47 11.43 1.47 -7.00
N GLN A 48 11.27 0.46 -7.87
CA GLN A 48 10.13 0.41 -8.79
C GLN A 48 8.81 0.29 -8.01
N GLU A 49 8.76 -0.58 -7.00
CA GLU A 49 7.60 -0.72 -6.13
C GLU A 49 7.27 0.56 -5.37
N PHE A 50 8.28 1.34 -4.94
CA PHE A 50 8.08 2.63 -4.29
C PHE A 50 7.36 3.59 -5.24
N ASN A 51 7.84 3.73 -6.47
CA ASN A 51 7.25 4.59 -7.49
C ASN A 51 5.81 4.19 -7.83
N GLN A 52 5.55 2.89 -8.00
CA GLN A 52 4.20 2.36 -8.25
C GLN A 52 3.25 2.64 -7.07
N THR A 53 3.74 2.48 -5.83
CA THR A 53 2.96 2.73 -4.62
C THR A 53 2.68 4.22 -4.45
N ALA A 54 3.65 5.10 -4.74
CA ALA A 54 3.47 6.54 -4.74
C ALA A 54 2.39 6.98 -5.75
N ALA A 55 2.42 6.42 -6.97
CA ALA A 55 1.40 6.66 -7.99
C ALA A 55 0.01 6.14 -7.55
N LEU A 56 -0.06 4.99 -6.88
CA LEU A 56 -1.30 4.47 -6.30
C LEU A 56 -1.87 5.44 -5.25
N ILE A 57 -1.05 5.96 -4.35
CA ILE A 57 -1.45 6.94 -3.34
C ILE A 57 -1.99 8.22 -4.00
N GLY A 58 -1.31 8.72 -5.04
CA GLY A 58 -1.78 9.88 -5.80
C GLY A 58 -3.16 9.66 -6.43
N ARG A 59 -3.39 8.48 -7.03
CA ARG A 59 -4.70 8.10 -7.59
C ARG A 59 -5.79 7.96 -6.53
N LEU A 60 -5.49 7.31 -5.40
CA LEU A 60 -6.43 7.15 -4.28
C LEU A 60 -6.81 8.51 -3.68
N MET A 61 -5.81 9.39 -3.49
CA MET A 61 -6.03 10.76 -3.05
C MET A 61 -6.92 11.53 -4.04
N ALA A 62 -6.60 11.53 -5.33
CA ALA A 62 -7.39 12.24 -6.34
C ALA A 62 -8.86 11.77 -6.34
N ARG A 63 -9.09 10.45 -6.33
CA ARG A 63 -10.43 9.86 -6.35
C ARG A 63 -11.27 10.17 -5.11
N ARG A 64 -10.63 10.32 -3.94
CA ARG A 64 -11.32 10.53 -2.65
C ARG A 64 -11.23 11.96 -2.12
N LYS A 65 -10.62 12.87 -2.88
CA LYS A 65 -10.40 14.27 -2.46
C LYS A 65 -11.68 14.95 -2.01
N ASN A 66 -12.77 14.77 -2.77
CA ASN A 66 -14.05 15.42 -2.46
C ASN A 66 -14.76 14.77 -1.27
N SER A 67 -14.70 13.44 -1.17
CA SER A 67 -15.36 12.67 -0.09
C SER A 67 -14.72 12.89 1.28
N PHE A 68 -13.39 13.03 1.33
CA PHE A 68 -12.64 13.04 2.59
C PHE A 68 -11.92 14.37 2.87
N ARG A 69 -12.28 15.46 2.18
CA ARG A 69 -11.58 16.77 2.26
C ARG A 69 -11.38 17.30 3.68
N SER A 70 -12.35 17.11 4.57
CA SER A 70 -12.35 17.64 5.94
C SER A 70 -11.63 16.71 6.93
N MET A 71 -11.41 15.44 6.57
CA MET A 71 -10.85 14.43 7.46
C MET A 71 -9.36 14.69 7.75
N PRO A 72 -8.94 14.76 9.02
CA PRO A 72 -7.53 14.94 9.39
C PRO A 72 -6.58 13.90 8.77
N GLY A 73 -6.94 12.60 8.79
CA GLY A 73 -6.11 11.56 8.18
C GLY A 73 -5.96 11.74 6.68
N PHE A 74 -7.00 12.21 6.00
CA PHE A 74 -6.92 12.48 4.56
C PHE A 74 -6.08 13.72 4.24
N ARG A 75 -6.10 14.75 5.10
CA ARG A 75 -5.16 15.87 5.00
C ARG A 75 -3.70 15.41 5.15
N ALA A 76 -3.43 14.43 6.01
CA ALA A 76 -2.10 13.80 6.10
C ALA A 76 -1.72 13.06 4.80
N VAL A 77 -2.67 12.36 4.16
CA VAL A 77 -2.46 11.75 2.83
C VAL A 77 -2.17 12.80 1.76
N CYS A 78 -2.86 13.94 1.77
CA CYS A 78 -2.55 15.05 0.84
C CYS A 78 -1.12 15.58 1.04
N LYS A 79 -0.67 15.74 2.29
CA LYS A 79 0.71 16.15 2.62
C LYS A 79 1.73 15.08 2.20
N LEU A 80 1.40 13.81 2.39
CA LEU A 80 2.19 12.68 1.91
C LEU A 80 2.38 12.76 0.39
N ASN A 81 1.30 12.92 -0.37
CA ASN A 81 1.38 13.03 -1.82
C ASN A 81 2.19 14.26 -2.28
N ALA A 82 2.00 15.42 -1.64
CA ALA A 82 2.81 16.60 -1.93
C ALA A 82 4.31 16.37 -1.68
N THR A 83 4.64 15.63 -0.61
CA THR A 83 6.02 15.27 -0.27
C THR A 83 6.60 14.29 -1.30
N LEU A 84 5.84 13.28 -1.72
CA LEU A 84 6.22 12.34 -2.78
C LEU A 84 6.47 13.04 -4.12
N CYS A 85 5.62 14.00 -4.50
CA CYS A 85 5.85 14.82 -5.69
C CYS A 85 7.12 15.68 -5.57
N ARG A 86 7.40 16.22 -4.38
CA ARG A 86 8.62 16.99 -4.13
C ARG A 86 9.87 16.11 -4.22
N LEU A 87 9.80 14.88 -3.71
CA LEU A 87 10.87 13.88 -3.82
C LEU A 87 11.16 13.53 -5.29
N LEU A 88 10.10 13.31 -6.09
CA LEU A 88 10.23 13.05 -7.53
C LEU A 88 10.92 14.21 -8.26
N ARG A 89 10.58 15.46 -7.91
CA ARG A 89 11.16 16.66 -8.54
C ARG A 89 12.60 16.94 -8.14
N LEU A 90 13.05 16.45 -6.98
CA LEU A 90 14.43 16.61 -6.53
C LEU A 90 15.41 15.78 -7.37
N ASP A 91 14.95 14.65 -7.93
CA ASP A 91 15.68 13.80 -8.89
C ASP A 91 17.15 13.54 -8.48
N LEU A 92 17.33 13.05 -7.25
CA LEU A 92 18.64 12.69 -6.71
C LEU A 92 19.44 11.72 -7.59
N PRO A 93 18.84 10.67 -8.22
CA PRO A 93 19.59 9.75 -9.07
C PRO A 93 20.32 10.49 -10.19
N ARG A 94 19.62 11.41 -10.86
CA ARG A 94 20.20 12.21 -11.94
C ARG A 94 21.36 13.07 -11.45
N GLU A 95 21.22 13.75 -10.32
CA GLU A 95 22.31 14.57 -9.77
C GLU A 95 23.55 13.73 -9.39
N LEU A 96 23.32 12.54 -8.83
CA LEU A 96 24.39 11.59 -8.52
C LEU A 96 25.07 11.04 -9.78
N GLU A 97 24.33 10.75 -10.84
CA GLU A 97 24.88 10.33 -12.13
C GLU A 97 25.75 11.43 -12.76
N HIS A 98 25.29 12.69 -12.71
CA HIS A 98 26.07 13.82 -13.23
C HIS A 98 27.36 14.03 -12.41
N PHE A 99 27.28 13.94 -11.08
CA PHE A 99 28.48 14.06 -10.25
C PHE A 99 29.43 12.88 -10.46
N ARG A 100 28.91 11.65 -10.56
CA ARG A 100 29.70 10.46 -10.85
C ARG A 100 30.41 10.56 -12.20
N GLY A 101 29.73 11.04 -13.23
CA GLY A 101 30.31 11.21 -14.57
C GLY A 101 31.38 12.30 -14.65
N ALA A 102 31.48 13.18 -13.64
CA ALA A 102 32.54 14.16 -13.52
C ALA A 102 33.77 13.64 -12.75
N LEU A 103 33.72 12.41 -12.22
CA LEU A 103 34.87 11.75 -11.59
C LEU A 103 35.77 11.12 -12.66
N PRO A 104 37.10 11.06 -12.45
CA PRO A 104 38.02 10.47 -13.41
C PRO A 104 37.80 8.96 -13.58
N ASP A 105 37.85 8.48 -14.82
CA ASP A 105 37.64 7.07 -15.18
C ASP A 105 38.86 6.18 -14.85
N ALA A 106 40.07 6.74 -14.89
CA ALA A 106 41.33 6.06 -14.55
C ALA A 106 41.91 6.66 -13.26
N CYS A 107 41.96 5.87 -12.20
CA CYS A 107 42.60 6.22 -10.93
C CYS A 107 43.81 5.30 -10.74
N ASP A 108 44.88 5.52 -11.51
CA ASP A 108 46.17 4.86 -11.31
C ASP A 108 47.05 5.72 -10.40
N ASP A 109 47.90 5.07 -9.60
CA ASP A 109 48.68 5.70 -8.51
C ASP A 109 49.65 6.81 -8.97
N GLU A 110 49.88 6.96 -10.28
CA GLU A 110 50.78 7.96 -10.87
C GLU A 110 50.07 9.01 -11.75
N VAL A 111 48.75 8.91 -11.96
CA VAL A 111 48.04 9.75 -12.94
C VAL A 111 47.26 10.86 -12.23
N SER A 112 47.86 12.05 -12.25
CA SER A 112 47.18 13.30 -11.95
C SER A 112 45.97 13.47 -12.89
N GLY A 113 44.81 13.79 -12.33
CA GLY A 113 43.55 13.80 -13.07
C GLY A 113 42.69 15.03 -12.79
N GLU A 114 41.73 15.27 -13.68
CA GLU A 114 40.70 16.28 -13.47
C GLU A 114 39.68 15.80 -12.43
N MET A 115 39.47 16.60 -11.39
CA MET A 115 38.58 16.28 -10.27
C MET A 115 37.55 17.39 -10.06
N PRO A 116 36.29 17.05 -9.73
CA PRO A 116 35.28 18.06 -9.45
C PRO A 116 35.63 18.80 -8.15
N THR A 117 35.21 20.06 -8.03
CA THR A 117 35.47 20.84 -6.81
C THR A 117 34.71 20.32 -5.59
N ARG A 118 35.22 20.67 -4.40
CA ARG A 118 34.54 20.45 -3.12
C ARG A 118 33.11 21.01 -3.09
N ASN A 119 32.86 22.13 -3.77
CA ASN A 119 31.53 22.72 -3.89
C ASN A 119 30.52 21.76 -4.56
N SER A 120 30.95 21.04 -5.59
CA SER A 120 30.12 20.04 -6.27
C SER A 120 29.72 18.90 -5.33
N LEU A 121 30.67 18.41 -4.52
CA LEU A 121 30.36 17.38 -3.51
C LEU A 121 29.45 17.95 -2.41
N GLU A 122 29.71 19.16 -1.91
CA GLU A 122 28.88 19.80 -0.88
C GLU A 122 27.44 19.99 -1.35
N PHE A 123 27.23 20.33 -2.63
CA PHE A 123 25.90 20.35 -3.23
C PHE A 123 25.22 18.98 -3.17
N ILE A 124 25.93 17.90 -3.55
CA ILE A 124 25.40 16.54 -3.45
C ILE A 124 25.07 16.16 -2.00
N LEU A 125 25.94 16.49 -1.04
CA LEU A 125 25.71 16.24 0.39
C LEU A 125 24.45 16.97 0.88
N VAL A 126 24.24 18.23 0.48
CA VAL A 126 23.03 18.98 0.82
C VAL A 126 21.78 18.37 0.18
N ARG A 127 21.87 17.90 -1.07
CA ARG A 127 20.76 17.18 -1.74
C ARG A 127 20.43 15.85 -1.07
N LEU A 128 21.43 15.12 -0.56
CA LEU A 128 21.23 13.91 0.24
C LEU A 128 20.50 14.20 1.56
N ILE A 129 20.87 15.29 2.25
CA ILE A 129 20.15 15.74 3.45
C ILE A 129 18.69 16.06 3.10
N ALA A 130 18.46 16.80 2.03
CA ALA A 130 17.11 17.14 1.58
C ALA A 130 16.27 15.90 1.26
N PHE A 131 16.85 14.94 0.53
CA PHE A 131 16.23 13.66 0.20
C PHE A 131 15.86 12.87 1.46
N HIS A 132 16.78 12.74 2.41
CA HIS A 132 16.54 12.06 3.70
C HIS A 132 15.41 12.71 4.50
N ARG A 133 15.42 14.05 4.63
CA ARG A 133 14.36 14.79 5.35
C ARG A 133 12.98 14.67 4.68
N LEU A 134 12.92 14.55 3.36
CA LEU A 134 11.66 14.27 2.66
C LEU A 134 11.13 12.87 3.01
N HIS A 135 12.01 11.88 3.16
CA HIS A 135 11.60 10.54 3.63
C HIS A 135 11.16 10.52 5.09
N GLU A 136 11.80 11.27 5.99
CA GLU A 136 11.29 11.47 7.36
C GLU A 136 9.88 12.08 7.32
N ARG A 137 9.67 13.08 6.45
CA ARG A 137 8.35 13.70 6.30
C ARG A 137 7.29 12.72 5.76
N ILE A 138 7.68 11.82 4.85
CA ILE A 138 6.82 10.73 4.37
C ILE A 138 6.41 9.86 5.56
N HIS A 139 7.37 9.46 6.40
CA HIS A 139 7.12 8.64 7.59
C HIS A 139 6.11 9.30 8.55
N ASP A 140 6.33 10.56 8.91
CA ASP A 140 5.41 11.32 9.78
C ASP A 140 3.98 11.36 9.23
N CYS A 141 3.84 11.65 7.93
CA CYS A 141 2.53 11.71 7.30
C CYS A 141 1.86 10.33 7.27
N CYS A 142 2.64 9.26 7.08
CA CYS A 142 2.13 7.89 7.10
C CYS A 142 1.62 7.50 8.49
N VAL A 143 2.39 7.77 9.55
CA VAL A 143 2.01 7.49 10.94
C VAL A 143 0.76 8.26 11.32
N ALA A 144 0.69 9.56 11.00
CA ALA A 144 -0.47 10.39 11.28
C ALA A 144 -1.74 9.89 10.56
N ALA A 145 -1.63 9.52 9.28
CA ALA A 145 -2.74 8.98 8.51
C ALA A 145 -3.19 7.59 9.03
N ALA A 146 -2.23 6.71 9.32
CA ALA A 146 -2.51 5.37 9.84
C ALA A 146 -3.20 5.40 11.20
N LYS A 147 -2.76 6.27 12.13
CA LYS A 147 -3.40 6.45 13.44
C LYS A 147 -4.87 6.86 13.30
N TYR A 148 -5.15 7.84 12.43
CA TYR A 148 -6.51 8.32 12.20
C TYR A 148 -7.40 7.26 11.52
N PHE A 149 -6.94 6.64 10.44
CA PHE A 149 -7.74 5.63 9.73
C PHE A 149 -7.91 4.35 10.55
N GLY A 150 -6.92 3.97 11.38
CA GLY A 150 -7.05 2.88 12.33
C GLY A 150 -8.18 3.11 13.36
N GLN A 151 -8.34 4.33 13.85
CA GLN A 151 -9.48 4.70 14.71
C GLN A 151 -10.82 4.61 13.95
N MET A 152 -10.86 5.06 12.69
CA MET A 152 -12.08 5.00 11.87
C MET A 152 -12.49 3.57 11.50
N LEU A 153 -11.52 2.69 11.24
CA LEU A 153 -11.78 1.25 11.00
C LEU A 153 -12.37 0.56 12.23
N ARG A 154 -11.90 0.89 13.45
CA ARG A 154 -12.48 0.35 14.69
C ARG A 154 -13.97 0.71 14.85
N ASN A 155 -14.37 1.85 14.29
CA ASN A 155 -15.75 2.30 14.26
C ASN A 155 -16.53 1.79 13.04
N ASN A 156 -15.98 0.83 12.28
CA ASN A 156 -16.57 0.22 11.08
C ASN A 156 -16.95 1.19 9.94
N PHE A 157 -16.27 2.35 9.84
CA PHE A 157 -16.51 3.30 8.75
C PHE A 157 -15.65 2.99 7.53
N PHE A 158 -16.27 3.05 6.34
CA PHE A 158 -15.58 3.04 5.04
C PHE A 158 -14.52 1.94 4.89
N MET A 159 -14.80 0.74 5.41
CA MET A 159 -13.83 -0.35 5.60
C MET A 159 -12.98 -0.61 4.36
N GLU A 160 -13.59 -0.81 3.20
CA GLU A 160 -12.89 -1.15 1.95
C GLU A 160 -11.84 -0.10 1.52
N ILE A 161 -12.18 1.18 1.61
CA ILE A 161 -11.26 2.24 1.17
C ILE A 161 -10.21 2.54 2.22
N LEU A 162 -10.57 2.48 3.51
CA LEU A 162 -9.62 2.73 4.59
C LEU A 162 -8.60 1.59 4.70
N THR A 163 -8.99 0.33 4.52
CA THR A 163 -8.05 -0.79 4.48
C THR A 163 -7.07 -0.64 3.31
N LEU A 164 -7.57 -0.30 2.10
CA LEU A 164 -6.72 -0.04 0.94
C LEU A 164 -5.77 1.13 1.16
N LEU A 165 -6.25 2.24 1.74
CA LEU A 165 -5.41 3.39 2.06
C LEU A 165 -4.33 3.03 3.09
N ILE A 166 -4.68 2.34 4.18
CA ILE A 166 -3.72 1.92 5.20
C ILE A 166 -2.69 0.95 4.59
N ALA A 167 -3.10 0.01 3.75
CA ALA A 167 -2.18 -0.90 3.08
C ALA A 167 -1.18 -0.15 2.19
N ALA A 168 -1.65 0.82 1.39
CA ALA A 168 -0.78 1.66 0.57
C ALA A 168 0.17 2.53 1.40
N ILE A 169 -0.33 3.14 2.49
CA ILE A 169 0.44 3.96 3.42
C ILE A 169 1.51 3.12 4.14
N ALA A 170 1.18 1.92 4.59
CA ALA A 170 2.12 1.01 5.24
C ALA A 170 3.23 0.58 4.27
N LYS A 171 2.85 0.23 3.03
CA LYS A 171 3.80 -0.15 1.98
C LYS A 171 4.76 0.99 1.64
N ILE A 172 4.26 2.20 1.38
CA ILE A 172 5.14 3.33 1.05
C ILE A 172 6.03 3.71 2.25
N ASN A 173 5.53 3.61 3.48
CA ASN A 173 6.32 3.91 4.67
C ASN A 173 7.51 2.96 4.79
N LYS A 174 7.28 1.64 4.66
CA LYS A 174 8.35 0.64 4.70
C LYS A 174 9.40 0.91 3.62
N LEU A 175 8.98 1.14 2.38
CA LEU A 175 9.89 1.41 1.27
C LEU A 175 10.65 2.74 1.45
N SER A 176 9.98 3.76 1.98
CA SER A 176 10.58 5.06 2.33
C SER A 176 11.68 4.93 3.39
N GLN A 177 11.46 4.12 4.42
CA GLN A 177 12.46 3.87 5.47
C GLN A 177 13.71 3.20 4.90
N LEU A 178 13.54 2.19 4.03
CA LEU A 178 14.66 1.54 3.36
C LEU A 178 15.49 2.54 2.54
N GLN A 179 14.83 3.37 1.72
CA GLN A 179 15.50 4.39 0.91
C GLN A 179 16.20 5.45 1.77
N ALA A 180 15.57 5.90 2.86
CA ALA A 180 16.17 6.85 3.80
C ALA A 180 17.44 6.30 4.45
N ASN A 181 17.42 5.03 4.87
CA ASN A 181 18.58 4.39 5.51
C ASN A 181 19.72 4.16 4.52
N SER A 182 19.41 3.78 3.27
CA SER A 182 20.41 3.72 2.20
C SER A 182 21.01 5.11 1.92
N CYS A 183 20.18 6.16 1.90
CA CYS A 183 20.64 7.54 1.72
C CYS A 183 21.55 7.99 2.88
N ALA A 184 21.18 7.68 4.13
CA ALA A 184 22.00 7.98 5.30
C ALA A 184 23.37 7.27 5.21
N THR A 185 23.36 6.00 4.82
CA THR A 185 24.60 5.22 4.62
C THR A 185 25.48 5.81 3.52
N LEU A 186 24.89 6.30 2.43
CA LEU A 186 25.62 6.99 1.37
C LEU A 186 26.25 8.29 1.88
N TYR A 187 25.47 9.11 2.58
CA TYR A 187 25.93 10.37 3.15
C TYR A 187 27.12 10.17 4.10
N ASP A 188 27.00 9.24 5.04
CA ASP A 188 28.04 8.94 6.02
C ASP A 188 29.35 8.44 5.36
N LYS A 189 29.25 7.79 4.20
CA LYS A 189 30.42 7.35 3.40
C LYS A 189 31.02 8.47 2.57
N LEU A 190 30.22 9.41 2.07
CA LEU A 190 30.72 10.52 1.23
C LEU A 190 31.30 11.67 2.06
N LEU A 191 30.76 11.93 3.24
CA LEU A 191 31.15 13.06 4.09
C LEU A 191 32.67 13.09 4.42
N PRO A 192 33.34 11.96 4.75
CA PRO A 192 34.77 11.95 5.04
C PRO A 192 35.65 12.39 3.86
N HIS A 193 35.20 12.16 2.62
CA HIS A 193 35.95 12.53 1.43
C HIS A 193 35.88 14.04 1.14
N ARG A 194 35.01 14.80 1.81
CA ARG A 194 34.80 16.24 1.58
C ARG A 194 36.09 17.06 1.53
N PHE A 195 37.01 16.81 2.45
CA PHE A 195 38.25 17.58 2.58
C PHE A 195 39.34 17.15 1.58
N ARG A 196 39.16 16.01 0.89
CA ARG A 196 40.09 15.52 -0.13
C ARG A 196 39.82 16.12 -1.52
N PHE A 197 38.65 16.70 -1.74
CA PHE A 197 38.33 17.39 -2.99
C PHE A 197 38.95 18.80 -3.04
N PRO A 198 39.38 19.26 -4.23
CA PRO A 198 40.04 20.54 -4.39
C PRO A 198 39.08 21.70 -4.06
N HIS A 199 39.59 22.69 -3.34
CA HIS A 199 38.84 23.85 -2.87
C HIS A 199 39.08 25.08 -3.77
N VAL A 200 38.03 25.88 -4.00
CA VAL A 200 38.12 27.12 -4.78
C VAL A 200 37.97 28.29 -3.82
N GLU A 201 39.05 29.01 -3.54
CA GLU A 201 39.10 30.10 -2.55
C GLU A 201 38.08 31.22 -2.81
N LYS A 202 37.73 31.47 -4.07
CA LYS A 202 36.84 32.56 -4.47
C LYS A 202 35.34 32.23 -4.37
N HIS A 203 34.97 30.98 -4.12
CA HIS A 203 33.57 30.57 -4.12
C HIS A 203 33.31 29.45 -3.09
N ASN A 204 32.57 29.79 -2.04
CA ASN A 204 32.06 28.83 -1.07
C ASN A 204 30.59 28.53 -1.38
N PHE A 205 30.28 27.25 -1.65
CA PHE A 205 28.89 26.85 -1.86
C PHE A 205 28.08 26.89 -0.56
N LEU A 206 28.68 26.48 0.56
CA LEU A 206 28.02 26.53 1.86
C LEU A 206 28.10 27.94 2.46
N PRO A 207 27.01 28.45 3.06
CA PRO A 207 27.06 29.67 3.85
C PRO A 207 28.05 29.55 5.01
N GLU A 208 28.69 30.66 5.41
CA GLU A 208 29.76 30.70 6.44
C GLU A 208 29.33 30.10 7.80
N ASN A 209 28.03 30.11 8.11
CA ASN A 209 27.47 29.59 9.37
C ASN A 209 26.74 28.25 9.21
N TYR A 210 26.91 27.55 8.08
CA TYR A 210 26.19 26.31 7.81
C TYR A 210 27.10 25.08 8.01
N GLU A 211 26.88 24.38 9.11
CA GLU A 211 27.54 23.11 9.40
C GLU A 211 26.75 21.93 8.85
N LEU A 212 27.46 21.04 8.15
CA LEU A 212 26.90 19.78 7.70
C LEU A 212 26.75 18.82 8.89
N PRO A 213 25.60 18.14 9.05
CA PRO A 213 25.42 17.15 10.12
C PRO A 213 26.48 16.05 10.06
N ALA A 214 27.06 15.68 11.20
CA ALA A 214 28.11 14.64 11.23
C ALA A 214 27.61 13.24 10.82
N LYS A 215 26.34 12.93 11.11
CA LYS A 215 25.66 11.69 10.70
C LYS A 215 24.17 11.96 10.46
N LEU A 216 23.59 11.24 9.51
CA LEU A 216 22.14 11.23 9.33
C LEU A 216 21.49 10.16 10.23
N ARG A 217 20.35 10.49 10.83
CA ARG A 217 19.61 9.52 11.66
C ARG A 217 19.09 8.38 10.79
N GLN A 218 19.34 7.15 11.21
CA GLN A 218 18.68 5.99 10.61
C GLN A 218 17.27 5.90 11.16
N ILE A 219 16.31 5.65 10.28
CA ILE A 219 14.94 5.39 10.68
C ILE A 219 14.88 3.91 11.02
N GLU A 220 14.67 3.58 12.29
CA GLU A 220 14.46 2.20 12.71
C GLU A 220 13.30 1.62 11.90
N LEU A 221 13.58 0.58 11.11
CA LEU A 221 12.50 -0.24 10.59
C LEU A 221 11.85 -0.83 11.82
N THR A 222 10.59 -0.46 12.07
CA THR A 222 9.77 -1.15 13.05
C THR A 222 9.63 -2.59 12.56
N GLN A 223 10.56 -3.44 12.95
CA GLN A 223 10.28 -4.85 13.07
C GLN A 223 9.13 -4.95 14.09
N PRO A 224 8.15 -5.83 13.88
CA PRO A 224 7.29 -6.20 15.00
C PRO A 224 8.20 -6.86 16.02
N ASP A 225 8.81 -6.07 16.90
CA ASP A 225 9.53 -6.58 18.04
C ASP A 225 8.54 -7.43 18.83
N GLN A 226 8.98 -8.67 19.04
CA GLN A 226 8.56 -9.49 20.15
C GLN A 226 8.45 -8.58 21.36
N THR A 227 7.23 -8.49 21.90
CA THR A 227 6.91 -7.83 23.15
C THR A 227 7.97 -8.16 24.20
N ASN A 228 8.89 -7.23 24.45
CA ASN A 228 9.67 -7.22 25.66
C ASN A 228 8.73 -6.88 26.81
N GLU A 229 8.40 -7.92 27.57
CA GLU A 229 7.93 -7.83 28.93
C GLU A 229 8.86 -6.93 29.75
N VAL A 230 8.33 -5.87 30.34
CA VAL A 230 8.84 -5.38 31.64
C VAL A 230 7.63 -5.12 32.54
N MET A 231 7.65 -5.86 33.64
CA MET A 231 6.67 -5.98 34.71
C MET A 231 6.50 -4.71 35.55
N SER A 232 5.25 -4.39 35.88
CA SER A 232 4.76 -3.94 37.21
C SER A 232 3.26 -3.59 37.05
N ALA A 233 2.27 -4.10 37.79
CA ALA A 233 2.23 -4.74 39.08
C ALA A 233 1.20 -5.90 39.10
N ALA A 234 1.41 -6.83 40.03
CA ALA A 234 0.63 -8.04 40.22
C ALA A 234 -0.86 -7.78 40.56
N ILE A 235 -1.74 -8.39 39.77
CA ILE A 235 -3.02 -8.92 40.26
C ILE A 235 -3.07 -10.37 39.78
N GLN A 236 -2.88 -11.30 40.71
CA GLN A 236 -3.05 -12.73 40.46
C GLN A 236 -4.54 -13.03 40.27
N LEU A 237 -4.91 -13.45 39.06
CA LEU A 237 -6.11 -14.23 38.80
C LEU A 237 -5.66 -15.48 38.05
N GLN A 238 -5.77 -16.63 38.71
CA GLN A 238 -5.49 -17.94 38.14
C GLN A 238 -6.41 -18.18 36.94
N ALA A 239 -5.82 -18.34 35.76
CA ALA A 239 -6.52 -18.83 34.58
C ALA A 239 -6.62 -20.37 34.64
N PRO A 240 -7.82 -20.97 34.48
CA PRO A 240 -7.95 -22.39 34.25
C PRO A 240 -7.27 -22.79 32.94
N GLN A 241 -6.58 -23.93 32.94
CA GLN A 241 -5.95 -24.50 31.75
C GLN A 241 -6.96 -24.63 30.60
N ALA A 242 -6.62 -24.04 29.45
CA ALA A 242 -7.43 -24.16 28.24
C ALA A 242 -7.35 -25.60 27.70
N PRO A 243 -8.49 -26.26 27.41
CA PRO A 243 -8.48 -27.61 26.85
C PRO A 243 -7.94 -27.59 25.40
N PRO A 244 -7.30 -28.69 24.94
CA PRO A 244 -6.70 -28.77 23.61
C PRO A 244 -7.75 -28.57 22.50
N LEU A 245 -7.36 -27.81 21.48
CA LEU A 245 -8.12 -27.57 20.25
C LEU A 245 -8.31 -28.87 19.46
N VAL A 246 -9.34 -29.63 19.79
CA VAL A 246 -9.77 -30.80 19.03
C VAL A 246 -10.50 -30.32 17.77
N THR A 247 -9.93 -30.60 16.61
CA THR A 247 -10.58 -30.30 15.32
C THR A 247 -11.84 -31.16 15.13
N LYS A 248 -12.84 -30.64 14.40
CA LYS A 248 -14.13 -31.33 14.18
C LYS A 248 -14.00 -32.76 13.61
N VAL A 249 -12.87 -33.05 12.95
CA VAL A 249 -12.56 -34.35 12.34
C VAL A 249 -12.08 -35.38 13.39
N GLU A 250 -11.37 -34.96 14.43
CA GLU A 250 -10.90 -35.86 15.51
C GLU A 250 -12.01 -36.19 16.50
N LYS A 251 -12.91 -35.24 16.78
CA LYS A 251 -14.14 -35.49 17.56
C LYS A 251 -15.05 -36.52 16.88
N ALA A 252 -15.12 -36.51 15.53
CA ALA A 252 -15.90 -37.47 14.76
C ALA A 252 -15.31 -38.90 14.80
N LYS A 253 -13.98 -39.04 14.81
CA LYS A 253 -13.31 -40.35 14.92
C LYS A 253 -13.43 -41.00 16.30
N GLN A 254 -13.51 -40.19 17.37
CA GLN A 254 -13.67 -40.69 18.74
C GLN A 254 -15.13 -41.09 19.04
N LEU A 255 -16.11 -40.36 18.51
CA LEU A 255 -17.53 -40.70 18.67
C LEU A 255 -17.95 -41.93 17.84
N ALA A 256 -17.25 -42.24 16.75
CA ALA A 256 -17.52 -43.42 15.92
C ALA A 256 -17.22 -44.77 16.61
N LYS A 257 -16.53 -44.78 17.76
CA LYS A 257 -16.18 -46.01 18.50
C LYS A 257 -17.09 -46.30 19.70
N ALA A 258 -18.08 -45.45 19.99
CA ALA A 258 -18.84 -45.51 21.25
C ALA A 258 -20.37 -45.62 21.08
N ASP A 259 -20.87 -46.01 19.91
CA ASP A 259 -22.31 -46.17 19.70
C ASP A 259 -22.63 -47.51 19.02
N VAL A 260 -22.61 -48.57 19.84
CA VAL A 260 -23.25 -49.85 19.51
C VAL A 260 -24.70 -49.74 20.00
N GLY A 261 -25.50 -48.98 19.24
CA GLY A 261 -26.92 -48.75 19.48
C GLY A 261 -27.77 -49.38 18.37
N THR A 262 -28.78 -50.15 18.79
CA THR A 262 -29.69 -50.98 18.00
C THR A 262 -30.28 -50.32 16.74
N VAL A 263 -30.34 -51.11 15.66
CA VAL A 263 -30.95 -50.77 14.37
C VAL A 263 -32.44 -50.42 14.55
N ILE A 264 -32.74 -49.12 14.51
CA ILE A 264 -34.10 -48.62 14.29
C ILE A 264 -34.18 -48.25 12.81
N ALA A 265 -34.90 -49.05 12.03
CA ALA A 265 -35.19 -48.78 10.64
C ALA A 265 -35.99 -47.47 10.53
N ARG A 266 -35.31 -46.37 10.18
CA ARG A 266 -35.98 -45.15 9.74
C ARG A 266 -36.36 -45.31 8.28
N GLN A 267 -37.68 -45.30 8.07
CA GLN A 267 -38.35 -45.25 6.79
C GLN A 267 -37.63 -44.30 5.83
N THR A 268 -37.28 -44.83 4.66
CA THR A 268 -36.89 -44.07 3.48
C THR A 268 -37.94 -42.97 3.24
N LYS A 269 -37.57 -41.72 3.50
CA LYS A 269 -38.38 -40.59 3.03
C LYS A 269 -38.29 -40.60 1.51
N THR A 270 -39.35 -41.13 0.94
CA THR A 270 -39.86 -40.91 -0.40
C THR A 270 -39.38 -39.57 -0.95
N THR A 271 -38.64 -39.65 -2.06
CA THR A 271 -38.41 -38.57 -3.00
C THR A 271 -39.77 -38.05 -3.45
N LYS A 272 -40.33 -37.07 -2.73
CA LYS A 272 -41.47 -36.33 -3.22
C LYS A 272 -40.92 -35.35 -4.24
N GLU A 273 -41.10 -35.67 -5.50
CA GLU A 273 -41.05 -34.69 -6.58
C GLU A 273 -41.98 -33.53 -6.17
N ILE A 274 -41.40 -32.38 -5.83
CA ILE A 274 -42.16 -31.17 -5.55
C ILE A 274 -42.61 -30.67 -6.92
N THR A 275 -43.80 -31.07 -7.33
CA THR A 275 -44.48 -30.50 -8.49
C THR A 275 -44.85 -29.06 -8.17
N PHE A 276 -44.25 -28.12 -8.90
CA PHE A 276 -44.56 -26.70 -8.76
C PHE A 276 -45.96 -26.43 -9.32
N GLN A 277 -46.90 -26.05 -8.45
CA GLN A 277 -48.25 -25.69 -8.89
C GLN A 277 -48.26 -24.24 -9.38
N LEU A 278 -48.41 -24.08 -10.70
CA LEU A 278 -48.46 -22.79 -11.40
C LEU A 278 -49.61 -21.88 -10.90
N ASP A 279 -50.65 -22.49 -10.33
CA ASP A 279 -51.85 -21.82 -9.81
C ASP A 279 -51.58 -20.99 -8.53
N SER A 280 -50.40 -21.13 -7.93
CA SER A 280 -50.00 -20.35 -6.75
C SER A 280 -49.60 -18.90 -7.06
N LEU A 281 -49.44 -18.53 -8.33
CA LEU A 281 -48.99 -17.20 -8.76
C LEU A 281 -50.15 -16.25 -9.10
N ILE A 282 -51.16 -16.12 -8.23
CA ILE A 282 -52.42 -15.40 -8.54
C ILE A 282 -52.20 -13.89 -8.60
N THR A 283 -51.44 -13.32 -7.66
CA THR A 283 -51.28 -11.87 -7.51
C THR A 283 -49.90 -11.38 -7.98
N VAL A 284 -49.78 -10.06 -8.18
CA VAL A 284 -48.53 -9.40 -8.57
C VAL A 284 -47.50 -9.49 -7.44
N GLU A 285 -47.98 -9.49 -6.20
CA GLU A 285 -47.22 -9.65 -4.98
C GLU A 285 -46.63 -11.07 -4.89
N ASP A 286 -47.40 -12.11 -5.22
CA ASP A 286 -46.94 -13.50 -5.24
C ASP A 286 -45.77 -13.69 -6.23
N VAL A 287 -45.89 -13.11 -7.41
CA VAL A 287 -44.82 -13.17 -8.43
C VAL A 287 -43.57 -12.42 -7.95
N LYS A 288 -43.71 -11.27 -7.27
CA LYS A 288 -42.56 -10.55 -6.68
C LYS A 288 -41.88 -11.38 -5.60
N HIS A 289 -42.65 -11.99 -4.70
CA HIS A 289 -42.11 -12.85 -3.65
C HIS A 289 -41.42 -14.09 -4.23
N PHE A 290 -42.00 -14.69 -5.28
CA PHE A 290 -41.39 -15.79 -6.01
C PHE A 290 -40.05 -15.40 -6.64
N ILE A 291 -40.00 -14.28 -7.38
CA ILE A 291 -38.76 -13.77 -8.00
C ILE A 291 -37.68 -13.51 -6.95
N GLN A 292 -38.03 -12.95 -5.80
CA GLN A 292 -37.08 -12.67 -4.71
C GLN A 292 -36.55 -13.96 -4.06
N ARG A 293 -37.43 -14.92 -3.79
CA ARG A 293 -37.07 -16.22 -3.21
C ARG A 293 -36.15 -16.99 -4.17
N GLU A 294 -36.52 -17.10 -5.44
CA GLU A 294 -35.73 -17.80 -6.45
C GLU A 294 -34.41 -17.09 -6.76
N SER A 295 -34.39 -15.75 -6.80
CA SER A 295 -33.13 -15.00 -7.00
C SER A 295 -32.15 -15.18 -5.84
N LYS A 296 -32.66 -15.41 -4.61
CA LYS A 296 -31.84 -15.73 -3.44
C LYS A 296 -31.37 -17.19 -3.49
N ALA A 297 -32.27 -18.12 -3.80
CA ALA A 297 -31.95 -19.55 -3.94
C ALA A 297 -30.90 -19.81 -5.03
N ARG A 298 -30.97 -19.14 -6.18
CA ARG A 298 -29.95 -19.21 -7.25
C ARG A 298 -28.57 -18.71 -6.83
N LYS A 299 -28.49 -17.79 -5.86
CA LYS A 299 -27.21 -17.28 -5.33
C LYS A 299 -26.60 -18.21 -4.28
N GLU A 300 -27.44 -18.85 -3.46
CA GLU A 300 -27.00 -19.70 -2.34
C GLU A 300 -26.76 -21.15 -2.76
N THR A 301 -27.64 -21.73 -3.59
CA THR A 301 -27.58 -23.12 -4.05
C THR A 301 -28.05 -23.25 -5.50
N PRO A 302 -27.14 -23.22 -6.51
CA PRO A 302 -27.54 -23.20 -7.93
C PRO A 302 -28.27 -24.48 -8.37
N ASN A 303 -27.96 -25.63 -7.77
CA ASN A 303 -28.54 -26.93 -8.14
C ASN A 303 -29.88 -27.25 -7.44
N GLY A 304 -30.25 -26.48 -6.41
CA GLY A 304 -31.44 -26.73 -5.58
C GLY A 304 -32.62 -25.78 -5.81
N CYS A 305 -32.54 -24.88 -6.80
CA CYS A 305 -33.60 -23.93 -7.12
C CYS A 305 -34.65 -24.55 -8.05
N LEU A 306 -35.92 -24.12 -7.91
CA LEU A 306 -37.01 -24.59 -8.78
C LEU A 306 -36.78 -24.19 -10.24
N THR A 307 -36.11 -23.06 -10.43
CA THR A 307 -35.79 -22.52 -11.76
C THR A 307 -34.46 -23.04 -12.31
N ASN A 308 -33.86 -24.11 -11.79
CA ASN A 308 -32.53 -24.60 -12.22
C ASN A 308 -32.43 -24.89 -13.73
N ALA A 309 -33.52 -25.30 -14.37
CA ALA A 309 -33.61 -25.57 -15.80
C ALA A 309 -33.48 -24.30 -16.67
N ILE A 310 -33.72 -23.11 -16.11
CA ILE A 310 -33.71 -21.84 -16.83
C ILE A 310 -32.31 -21.21 -16.76
N GLN A 311 -31.73 -20.93 -17.92
CA GLN A 311 -30.43 -20.27 -18.04
C GLN A 311 -30.44 -18.88 -17.40
N ASN A 312 -29.29 -18.44 -16.85
CA ASN A 312 -29.20 -17.18 -16.09
C ASN A 312 -29.61 -15.94 -16.90
N HIS A 313 -29.32 -15.91 -18.20
CA HIS A 313 -29.71 -14.80 -19.07
C HIS A 313 -31.22 -14.77 -19.36
N GLU A 314 -31.86 -15.94 -19.52
CA GLU A 314 -33.31 -16.06 -19.69
C GLU A 314 -34.06 -15.61 -18.42
N TRP A 315 -33.56 -15.98 -17.25
CA TRP A 315 -34.11 -15.55 -15.96
C TRP A 315 -34.02 -14.02 -15.76
N LEU A 316 -32.88 -13.43 -16.13
CA LEU A 316 -32.69 -11.98 -16.07
C LEU A 316 -33.62 -11.24 -17.05
N ALA A 317 -33.82 -11.79 -18.25
CA ALA A 317 -34.76 -11.26 -19.24
C ALA A 317 -36.21 -11.30 -18.73
N ALA A 318 -36.64 -12.42 -18.13
CA ALA A 318 -37.98 -12.54 -17.56
C ALA A 318 -38.23 -11.54 -16.41
N LYS A 319 -37.25 -11.38 -15.51
CA LYS A 319 -37.33 -10.40 -14.42
C LYS A 319 -37.44 -8.97 -14.94
N THR A 320 -36.59 -8.60 -15.88
CA THR A 320 -36.58 -7.23 -16.44
C THR A 320 -37.85 -6.92 -17.24
N LEU A 321 -38.39 -7.91 -17.94
CA LEU A 321 -39.66 -7.78 -18.67
C LEU A 321 -40.84 -7.61 -17.70
N PHE A 322 -40.90 -8.40 -16.62
CA PHE A 322 -41.91 -8.27 -15.58
C PHE A 322 -41.87 -6.87 -14.91
N GLU A 323 -40.68 -6.40 -14.51
CA GLU A 323 -40.50 -5.07 -13.92
C GLU A 323 -40.87 -3.94 -14.89
N ARG A 324 -40.53 -4.07 -16.18
CA ARG A 324 -40.87 -3.09 -17.22
C ARG A 324 -42.40 -2.99 -17.40
N LYS A 325 -43.09 -4.13 -17.47
CA LYS A 325 -44.55 -4.18 -17.65
C LYS A 325 -45.31 -3.67 -16.42
N LEU A 326 -44.75 -3.86 -15.23
CA LEU A 326 -45.28 -3.30 -13.99
C LEU A 326 -45.15 -1.76 -13.97
N LYS A 327 -44.03 -1.21 -14.46
CA LYS A 327 -43.84 0.25 -14.62
C LYS A 327 -44.80 0.87 -15.65
N SER A 328 -45.16 0.13 -16.69
CA SER A 328 -46.14 0.56 -17.71
C SER A 328 -47.61 0.46 -17.26
N ARG A 329 -47.88 0.15 -15.98
CA ARG A 329 -49.24 -0.06 -15.41
C ARG A 329 -50.04 -1.21 -16.07
N GLU A 330 -49.36 -2.13 -16.77
CA GLU A 330 -49.99 -3.30 -17.40
C GLU A 330 -49.86 -4.56 -16.51
N SER A 331 -50.38 -4.51 -15.28
CA SER A 331 -50.23 -5.57 -14.27
C SER A 331 -50.75 -6.95 -14.72
N ALA A 332 -51.93 -6.99 -15.36
CA ALA A 332 -52.53 -8.24 -15.85
C ALA A 332 -51.70 -8.89 -16.97
N LYS A 333 -51.10 -8.08 -17.87
CA LYS A 333 -50.21 -8.60 -18.94
C LYS A 333 -48.89 -9.10 -18.36
N ALA A 334 -48.33 -8.40 -17.36
CA ALA A 334 -47.11 -8.83 -16.68
C ALA A 334 -47.27 -10.21 -16.03
N LEU A 335 -48.39 -10.45 -15.35
CA LEU A 335 -48.74 -11.73 -14.75
C LEU A 335 -48.85 -12.84 -15.79
N ASN A 336 -49.63 -12.62 -16.85
CA ASN A 336 -49.85 -13.62 -17.89
C ASN A 336 -48.56 -14.00 -18.64
N ILE A 337 -47.71 -13.02 -18.94
CA ILE A 337 -46.42 -13.28 -19.61
C ILE A 337 -45.50 -14.05 -18.68
N PHE A 338 -45.42 -13.68 -17.41
CA PHE A 338 -44.54 -14.35 -16.46
C PHE A 338 -45.01 -15.79 -16.17
N ARG A 339 -46.33 -16.03 -16.01
CA ARG A 339 -46.87 -17.39 -15.87
C ARG A 339 -46.60 -18.26 -17.08
N LYS A 340 -46.82 -17.74 -18.30
CA LYS A 340 -46.49 -18.45 -19.54
C LYS A 340 -45.01 -18.78 -19.66
N PHE A 341 -44.14 -17.86 -19.22
CA PHE A 341 -42.71 -18.07 -19.23
C PHE A 341 -42.30 -19.19 -18.25
N ILE A 342 -42.80 -19.16 -17.01
CA ILE A 342 -42.49 -20.20 -16.02
C ILE A 342 -43.07 -21.56 -16.42
N GLY A 343 -44.34 -21.62 -16.81
CA GLY A 343 -44.98 -22.89 -17.20
C GLY A 343 -44.50 -23.48 -18.52
N SER A 344 -43.71 -22.74 -19.31
CA SER A 344 -43.05 -23.27 -20.50
C SER A 344 -41.67 -23.85 -20.21
N LYS A 345 -41.11 -23.60 -19.02
CA LYS A 345 -39.68 -23.80 -18.71
C LYS A 345 -39.43 -24.62 -17.44
N ILE A 346 -40.43 -24.72 -16.57
CA ILE A 346 -40.56 -25.64 -15.44
C ILE A 346 -41.73 -26.54 -15.77
#